data_AF-A0A7C5IAC9-F1
#
_entry.id   AF-A0A7C5IAC9-F1
#
_cell.length_a   1.000
_cell.length_b   1.000
_cell.length_c   1.000
_cell.angle_alpha   90.00
_cell.angle_beta   90.00
_cell.angle_gamma   90.00
#
_symmetry.space_group_name_H-M   'P 1'
#
loop_
_entity.id
_entity.type
_entity.pdbx_description
1 polymer ?
#
loop_
_entity_poly.entity_id
_entity_poly.type
_entity_poly.pdbx_seq_one_letter_code
_entity_poly.pdbx_strand_id
1 'polypeptide(L)'
;MRSGRVLTIAIAMLATRASASADPCCEVGPADDRLSCACRDCVCMVLPSCCDQGGIWDEACVVACRDCGAPCPCTPNCKGRECGPDGCGGVCGKCSEGKSCQNGHCVGYYPERCSGPNEPSAPTCYPGLDEKGCCDAASRAVFCGPDGALYCVDCGGGVCGLKDGELACVEGKESTEALCTGGPCVPACHGKECGPDGCGGVCGVCKEGAVCEDGRCRCNASCKDKECGPAAPCGGTCGYCKGGKVCVDGHCVLPPPEVTEDVPDASEGPLADKVGGSGCMAQSSPSLLLLLPLPYLRRRR
;
A
#
# COMPACT_ATOMS: atom_id res chain seq x y z
N MET A 1 -20.88 -22.48 -69.48
CA MET A 1 -19.70 -23.33 -69.16
C MET A 1 -19.26 -22.93 -67.75
N ARG A 2 -19.83 -23.52 -66.69
CA ARG A 2 -19.39 -24.72 -65.94
C ARG A 2 -17.91 -24.69 -65.48
N SER A 3 -17.76 -25.02 -64.18
CA SER A 3 -16.54 -25.31 -63.41
C SER A 3 -15.70 -24.07 -63.03
N GLY A 4 -15.49 -23.73 -61.76
CA GLY A 4 -15.49 -24.53 -60.53
C GLY A 4 -14.12 -24.36 -59.88
N ARG A 5 -13.99 -23.48 -58.89
CA ARG A 5 -12.85 -23.44 -57.96
C ARG A 5 -13.33 -22.96 -56.59
N VAL A 6 -13.67 -23.93 -55.74
CA VAL A 6 -13.78 -23.73 -54.29
C VAL A 6 -12.37 -23.48 -53.79
N LEU A 7 -12.09 -22.25 -53.34
CA LEU A 7 -10.81 -21.89 -52.75
C LEU A 7 -10.87 -22.29 -51.27
N THR A 8 -10.35 -23.48 -50.96
CA THR A 8 -10.16 -23.96 -49.59
C THR A 8 -9.11 -23.08 -48.91
N ILE A 9 -9.54 -22.20 -48.01
CA ILE A 9 -8.63 -21.44 -47.16
C ILE A 9 -8.13 -22.40 -46.07
N ALA A 10 -6.96 -22.99 -46.30
CA ALA A 10 -6.22 -23.71 -45.28
C ALA A 10 -5.66 -22.68 -44.29
N ILE A 11 -6.32 -22.53 -43.15
CA ILE A 11 -5.79 -21.77 -42.01
C ILE A 11 -4.64 -22.60 -41.43
N ALA A 12 -3.41 -22.23 -41.77
CA ALA A 12 -2.22 -22.74 -41.13
C ALA A 12 -2.20 -22.25 -39.68
N MET A 13 -2.45 -23.17 -38.75
CA MET A 13 -2.19 -23.01 -37.32
C MET A 13 -0.68 -22.78 -37.12
N LEU A 14 -0.26 -21.52 -37.10
CA LEU A 14 1.04 -21.12 -36.56
C LEU A 14 0.96 -21.30 -35.04
N ALA A 15 1.42 -22.45 -34.57
CA ALA A 15 1.70 -22.70 -33.17
C ALA A 15 2.84 -21.78 -32.72
N THR A 16 2.50 -20.60 -32.21
CA THR A 16 3.40 -19.85 -31.33
C THR A 16 3.55 -20.68 -30.06
N ARG A 17 4.75 -21.24 -29.86
CA ARG A 17 5.21 -21.73 -28.57
C ARG A 17 5.19 -20.57 -27.57
N ALA A 18 4.07 -20.42 -26.86
CA ALA A 18 4.03 -19.66 -25.63
C ALA A 18 4.74 -20.48 -24.57
N SER A 19 5.78 -19.88 -24.01
CA SER A 19 6.56 -20.32 -22.88
C SER A 19 5.65 -20.80 -21.75
N ALA A 20 6.01 -21.94 -21.17
CA ALA A 20 5.43 -22.39 -19.91
C ALA A 20 5.75 -21.38 -18.80
N SER A 21 4.75 -20.58 -18.41
CA SER A 21 4.61 -20.05 -17.06
C SER A 21 3.12 -20.13 -16.72
N ALA A 22 2.71 -21.30 -16.24
CA ALA A 22 1.39 -21.50 -15.68
C ALA A 22 1.39 -20.94 -14.26
N ASP A 23 1.08 -19.65 -14.11
CA ASP A 23 0.64 -19.07 -12.84
C ASP A 23 -0.86 -18.75 -12.95
N PRO A 24 -1.76 -19.54 -12.33
CA PRO A 24 -3.21 -19.43 -12.49
C PRO A 24 -3.87 -18.39 -11.57
N CYS A 25 -3.18 -17.30 -11.19
CA CYS A 25 -3.71 -16.31 -10.24
C CYS A 25 -4.52 -15.15 -10.86
N CYS A 26 -4.83 -15.20 -12.14
CA CYS A 26 -5.65 -14.19 -12.80
C CYS A 26 -6.77 -14.86 -13.59
N GLU A 27 -7.86 -14.11 -13.80
CA GLU A 27 -9.17 -14.53 -14.31
C GLU A 27 -10.04 -15.12 -13.17
N VAL A 28 -10.87 -14.39 -12.43
CA VAL A 28 -11.80 -13.31 -12.85
C VAL A 28 -12.26 -12.56 -11.59
N GLY A 29 -12.13 -11.23 -11.53
CA GLY A 29 -12.68 -10.37 -10.47
C GLY A 29 -12.33 -8.89 -10.69
N PRO A 30 -13.23 -7.94 -10.35
CA PRO A 30 -13.08 -6.54 -10.74
C PRO A 30 -11.89 -5.89 -10.04
N ALA A 31 -11.08 -5.19 -10.84
CA ALA A 31 -9.91 -4.44 -10.43
C ALA A 31 -10.30 -3.29 -9.49
N ASP A 32 -10.11 -3.52 -8.18
CA ASP A 32 -9.70 -2.47 -7.26
C ASP A 32 -8.24 -2.78 -6.90
N ASP A 33 -7.34 -1.82 -7.13
CA ASP A 33 -5.87 -1.93 -7.18
C ASP A 33 -5.20 -2.28 -5.83
N ARG A 34 -5.86 -3.04 -4.96
CA ARG A 34 -5.41 -3.35 -3.60
C ARG A 34 -5.38 -4.83 -3.23
N LEU A 35 -5.80 -5.73 -4.11
CA LEU A 35 -5.90 -7.16 -3.79
C LEU A 35 -5.14 -8.04 -4.79
N SER A 36 -3.82 -7.90 -4.84
CA SER A 36 -2.98 -8.81 -5.64
C SER A 36 -2.41 -9.95 -4.78
N CYS A 37 -2.80 -11.17 -5.15
CA CYS A 37 -2.09 -12.45 -5.05
C CYS A 37 -1.65 -13.05 -3.68
N ALA A 38 -1.63 -12.35 -2.54
CA ALA A 38 -1.02 -12.90 -1.32
C ALA A 38 -1.99 -13.27 -0.17
N CYS A 39 -3.27 -12.90 -0.26
CA CYS A 39 -4.18 -13.15 0.84
C CYS A 39 -4.71 -14.58 0.89
N ARG A 40 -4.83 -15.26 -0.25
CA ARG A 40 -5.51 -16.57 -0.33
C ARG A 40 -4.92 -17.53 0.69
N ASP A 41 -3.62 -17.78 0.67
CA ASP A 41 -3.01 -18.79 1.55
C ASP A 41 -3.09 -18.43 3.05
N CYS A 42 -2.89 -17.16 3.41
CA CYS A 42 -3.07 -16.72 4.80
C CYS A 42 -4.52 -16.82 5.25
N VAL A 43 -5.45 -16.35 4.42
CA VAL A 43 -6.89 -16.45 4.67
C VAL A 43 -7.32 -17.92 4.68
N CYS A 44 -6.74 -18.82 3.89
CA CYS A 44 -7.00 -20.26 3.95
C CYS A 44 -6.53 -20.88 5.28
N MET A 45 -5.48 -20.33 5.91
CA MET A 45 -5.01 -20.80 7.22
C MET A 45 -5.89 -20.29 8.36
N VAL A 46 -6.39 -19.05 8.27
CA VAL A 46 -7.20 -18.41 9.33
C VAL A 46 -8.69 -18.73 9.18
N LEU A 47 -9.17 -18.82 7.94
CA LEU A 47 -10.54 -19.12 7.52
C LEU A 47 -10.54 -20.11 6.34
N PRO A 48 -10.36 -21.42 6.61
CA PRO A 48 -10.30 -22.47 5.58
C PRO A 48 -11.52 -22.49 4.65
N SER A 49 -12.69 -22.06 5.14
CA SER A 49 -13.93 -21.94 4.38
C SER A 49 -13.82 -21.03 3.14
N CYS A 50 -12.90 -20.07 3.14
CA CYS A 50 -12.63 -19.22 1.99
C CYS A 50 -11.92 -19.97 0.83
N CYS A 51 -11.41 -21.18 1.09
CA CYS A 51 -10.53 -21.92 0.17
C CYS A 51 -10.96 -23.34 -0.14
N ASP A 52 -12.00 -23.84 0.52
CA ASP A 52 -12.61 -25.12 0.19
C ASP A 52 -13.12 -25.11 -1.25
N GLN A 53 -13.19 -26.30 -1.88
CA GLN A 53 -13.64 -26.48 -3.26
C GLN A 53 -15.12 -26.07 -3.39
N GLY A 54 -15.37 -24.78 -3.58
CA GLY A 54 -16.70 -24.17 -3.59
C GLY A 54 -16.87 -22.94 -2.68
N GLY A 55 -15.85 -22.53 -1.93
CA GLY A 55 -15.88 -21.33 -1.11
C GLY A 55 -16.11 -20.07 -1.94
N ILE A 56 -17.11 -19.27 -1.56
CA ILE A 56 -17.34 -17.94 -2.13
C ILE A 56 -16.42 -16.98 -1.39
N TRP A 57 -15.63 -16.20 -2.12
CA TRP A 57 -14.87 -15.10 -1.55
C TRP A 57 -15.84 -14.00 -1.12
N ASP A 58 -16.23 -14.00 0.15
CA ASP A 58 -17.20 -13.07 0.71
C ASP A 58 -16.53 -11.93 1.50
N GLU A 59 -17.34 -11.05 2.08
CA GLU A 59 -16.87 -9.89 2.84
C GLU A 59 -16.00 -10.30 4.04
N ALA A 60 -16.26 -11.45 4.66
CA ALA A 60 -15.46 -11.95 5.77
C ALA A 60 -14.06 -12.38 5.30
N CYS A 61 -13.95 -13.03 4.13
CA CYS A 61 -12.65 -13.37 3.53
C CYS A 61 -11.83 -12.12 3.17
N VAL A 62 -12.48 -11.02 2.77
CA VAL A 62 -11.83 -9.72 2.48
C VAL A 62 -11.36 -9.02 3.75
N VAL A 63 -12.14 -9.08 4.83
CA VAL A 63 -11.72 -8.52 6.13
C VAL A 63 -10.55 -9.30 6.69
N ALA A 64 -10.59 -10.64 6.67
CA ALA A 64 -9.47 -11.48 7.15
C ALA A 64 -8.18 -11.27 6.34
N CYS A 65 -8.30 -10.95 5.04
CA CYS A 65 -7.16 -10.56 4.22
C CYS A 65 -6.46 -9.28 4.73
N ARG A 66 -7.20 -8.33 5.32
CA ARG A 66 -6.62 -7.11 5.91
C ARG A 66 -5.88 -7.38 7.23
N ASP A 67 -6.35 -8.37 7.99
CA ASP A 67 -5.78 -8.76 9.28
C ASP A 67 -4.57 -9.72 9.15
N CYS A 68 -4.42 -10.34 7.98
CA CYS A 68 -3.26 -11.14 7.58
C CYS A 68 -2.00 -10.26 7.42
N GLY A 69 -1.42 -9.84 8.54
CA GLY A 69 -0.23 -8.99 8.62
C GLY A 69 1.11 -9.71 8.51
N ALA A 70 1.40 -10.42 7.41
CA ALA A 70 2.71 -11.03 7.16
C ALA A 70 3.43 -10.44 5.93
N PRO A 71 4.76 -10.26 6.00
CA PRO A 71 5.55 -9.65 4.94
C PRO A 71 5.75 -10.67 3.82
N CYS A 72 4.88 -10.64 2.82
CA CYS A 72 5.38 -11.04 1.50
C CYS A 72 6.56 -10.11 1.14
N PRO A 73 7.59 -10.59 0.41
CA PRO A 73 8.58 -9.71 -0.18
C PRO A 73 7.89 -8.85 -1.25
N CYS A 74 7.14 -7.84 -0.80
CA CYS A 74 6.60 -6.83 -1.67
C CYS A 74 7.78 -5.99 -2.11
N THR A 75 8.13 -6.11 -3.39
CA THR A 75 9.21 -5.32 -3.96
C THR A 75 8.59 -3.99 -4.39
N PRO A 76 8.89 -2.87 -3.69
CA PRO A 76 8.32 -1.58 -4.04
C PRO A 76 8.68 -1.20 -5.47
N ASN A 77 7.69 -0.77 -6.25
CA ASN A 77 7.90 -0.40 -7.65
C ASN A 77 7.74 1.11 -7.86
N CYS A 78 8.88 1.79 -7.88
CA CYS A 78 8.97 3.23 -8.18
C CYS A 78 9.47 3.53 -9.59
N LYS A 79 9.56 2.53 -10.47
CA LYS A 79 10.08 2.74 -11.82
C LYS A 79 9.18 3.69 -12.59
N GLY A 80 9.72 4.85 -12.96
CA GLY A 80 8.99 5.91 -13.67
C GLY A 80 8.12 6.82 -12.80
N ARG A 81 8.16 6.67 -11.46
CA ARG A 81 7.43 7.53 -10.52
C ARG A 81 8.39 8.44 -9.76
N GLU A 82 8.08 9.73 -9.71
CA GLU A 82 8.75 10.72 -8.88
C GLU A 82 8.17 10.76 -7.46
N CYS A 83 6.89 10.46 -7.33
CA CYS A 83 6.14 10.49 -6.08
C CYS A 83 5.01 9.42 -6.07
N GLY A 84 4.38 9.18 -4.93
CA GLY A 84 3.12 8.41 -4.83
C GLY A 84 3.30 7.01 -4.21
N PRO A 85 2.26 6.17 -4.16
CA PRO A 85 2.36 4.84 -3.53
C PRO A 85 3.31 3.91 -4.31
N ASP A 86 4.02 3.05 -3.60
CA ASP A 86 4.96 2.07 -4.18
C ASP A 86 4.35 0.69 -4.51
N GLY A 87 3.04 0.54 -4.28
CA GLY A 87 2.30 -0.71 -4.45
C GLY A 87 2.40 -1.68 -3.27
N CYS A 88 3.17 -1.34 -2.24
CA CYS A 88 3.47 -2.18 -1.07
C CYS A 88 3.06 -1.53 0.25
N GLY A 89 2.27 -0.46 0.20
CA GLY A 89 1.91 0.34 1.37
C GLY A 89 2.96 1.36 1.79
N GLY A 90 4.09 1.43 1.08
CA GLY A 90 5.06 2.52 1.17
C GLY A 90 4.81 3.59 0.10
N VAL A 91 5.76 4.53 0.00
CA VAL A 91 5.70 5.64 -0.96
C VAL A 91 7.01 5.78 -1.74
N CYS A 92 6.89 6.00 -3.03
CA CYS A 92 7.94 6.45 -3.92
C CYS A 92 8.14 7.96 -3.73
N GLY A 93 9.37 8.38 -3.41
CA GLY A 93 9.79 9.78 -3.43
C GLY A 93 8.95 10.76 -2.59
N LYS A 94 9.26 12.05 -2.74
CA LYS A 94 8.51 13.17 -2.15
C LYS A 94 8.68 14.39 -3.03
N CYS A 95 7.59 15.12 -3.26
CA CYS A 95 7.64 16.34 -4.06
C CYS A 95 8.30 17.49 -3.28
N SER A 96 9.08 18.29 -3.99
CA SER A 96 9.64 19.55 -3.48
C SER A 96 8.54 20.54 -3.10
N GLU A 97 8.88 21.57 -2.33
CA GLU A 97 7.93 22.60 -1.88
C GLU A 97 7.10 23.17 -3.04
N GLY A 98 5.79 23.34 -2.81
CA GLY A 98 4.86 23.89 -3.81
C GLY A 98 4.44 22.92 -4.92
N LYS A 99 4.73 21.62 -4.80
CA LYS A 99 4.32 20.58 -5.74
C LYS A 99 3.50 19.48 -5.06
N SER A 100 2.46 19.01 -5.74
CA SER A 100 1.63 17.87 -5.33
C SER A 100 1.90 16.65 -6.18
N CYS A 101 1.67 15.47 -5.61
CA CYS A 101 1.82 14.23 -6.36
C CYS A 101 0.57 13.89 -7.15
N GLN A 102 0.68 13.80 -8.47
CA GLN A 102 -0.42 13.38 -9.31
C GLN A 102 0.06 12.38 -10.37
N ASN A 103 -0.62 11.24 -10.48
CA ASN A 103 -0.30 10.17 -11.43
C ASN A 103 1.18 9.74 -11.40
N GLY A 104 1.82 9.80 -10.23
CA GLY A 104 3.23 9.45 -10.05
C GLY A 104 4.23 10.57 -10.35
N HIS A 105 3.78 11.78 -10.67
CA HIS A 105 4.62 12.93 -11.03
C HIS A 105 4.40 14.12 -10.10
N CYS A 106 5.47 14.87 -9.83
CA CYS A 106 5.39 16.08 -9.01
C CYS A 106 4.97 17.29 -9.85
N VAL A 107 3.68 17.63 -9.76
CA VAL A 107 3.10 18.77 -10.47
C VAL A 107 3.05 20.00 -9.55
N GLY A 108 3.46 21.16 -10.04
CA GLY A 108 3.34 22.42 -9.31
C GLY A 108 1.89 22.89 -9.23
N TYR A 109 1.56 23.67 -8.19
CA TYR A 109 0.23 24.30 -8.11
C TYR A 109 0.04 25.33 -9.22
N TYR A 110 1.05 26.16 -9.49
CA TYR A 110 0.94 27.21 -10.49
C TYR A 110 1.59 26.81 -11.82
N PRO A 111 0.86 26.88 -12.94
CA PRO A 111 1.48 26.80 -14.25
C PRO A 111 2.26 28.08 -14.56
N GLU A 112 3.17 28.02 -15.53
CA GLU A 112 3.90 29.21 -16.00
C GLU A 112 2.97 30.23 -16.67
N ARG A 113 1.86 29.77 -17.25
CA ARG A 113 0.80 30.59 -17.84
C ARG A 113 -0.55 30.01 -17.52
N CYS A 114 -1.51 30.91 -17.36
CA CYS A 114 -2.88 30.56 -17.10
C CYS A 114 -3.61 30.17 -18.38
N SER A 115 -4.44 29.13 -18.27
CA SER A 115 -5.36 28.71 -19.34
C SER A 115 -6.58 29.64 -19.45
N GLY A 116 -6.77 30.53 -18.47
CA GLY A 116 -7.92 31.42 -18.38
C GLY A 116 -9.01 30.87 -17.47
N PRO A 117 -10.17 31.55 -17.41
CA PRO A 117 -11.21 31.21 -16.43
C PRO A 117 -12.06 30.01 -16.83
N ASN A 118 -11.97 29.56 -18.09
CA ASN A 118 -12.85 28.52 -18.64
C ASN A 118 -12.21 27.14 -18.73
N GLU A 119 -10.89 27.05 -18.54
CA GLU A 119 -10.14 25.80 -18.66
C GLU A 119 -9.22 25.61 -17.44
N PRO A 120 -9.12 24.39 -16.89
CA PRO A 120 -8.17 24.07 -15.84
C PRO A 120 -6.76 24.48 -16.21
N SER A 121 -6.16 25.30 -15.36
CA SER A 121 -4.78 25.73 -15.44
C SER A 121 -3.85 24.76 -14.71
N ALA A 122 -4.37 24.09 -13.68
CA ALA A 122 -3.75 22.91 -13.08
C ALA A 122 -4.85 21.95 -12.60
N PRO A 123 -4.55 20.64 -12.50
CA PRO A 123 -5.56 19.64 -12.21
C PRO A 123 -5.96 19.58 -10.72
N THR A 124 -5.29 20.31 -9.84
CA THR A 124 -5.62 20.42 -8.42
C THR A 124 -5.33 21.83 -7.91
N CYS A 125 -6.27 22.44 -7.20
CA CYS A 125 -6.05 23.69 -6.48
C CYS A 125 -5.24 23.47 -5.19
N TYR A 126 -4.61 24.52 -4.68
CA TYR A 126 -3.86 24.42 -3.42
C TYR A 126 -4.81 24.56 -2.21
N PRO A 127 -4.46 23.95 -1.06
CA PRO A 127 -5.28 24.02 0.14
C PRO A 127 -5.57 25.46 0.57
N GLY A 128 -6.84 25.76 0.87
CA GLY A 128 -7.28 27.09 1.29
C GLY A 128 -7.68 28.04 0.15
N LEU A 129 -7.50 27.63 -1.11
CA LEU A 129 -8.13 28.32 -2.24
C LEU A 129 -9.58 27.85 -2.42
N ASP A 130 -10.52 28.77 -2.43
CA ASP A 130 -11.94 28.49 -2.65
C ASP A 130 -12.41 29.03 -4.02
N GLU A 131 -13.72 28.91 -4.28
CA GLU A 131 -14.35 29.40 -5.51
C GLU A 131 -14.33 30.94 -5.63
N LYS A 132 -14.21 31.67 -4.51
CA LYS A 132 -14.08 33.14 -4.55
C LYS A 132 -12.71 33.53 -5.09
N GLY A 133 -11.71 32.72 -4.78
CA GLY A 133 -10.35 32.92 -5.26
C GLY A 133 -9.66 34.13 -4.66
N CYS A 134 -8.49 34.42 -5.20
CA CYS A 134 -7.62 35.49 -4.74
C CYS A 134 -6.59 35.87 -5.82
N CYS A 135 -5.81 36.89 -5.52
CA CYS A 135 -4.70 37.39 -6.31
C CYS A 135 -3.39 36.82 -5.80
N ASP A 136 -2.64 36.17 -6.69
CA ASP A 136 -1.31 35.66 -6.35
C ASP A 136 -0.22 36.73 -6.48
N ALA A 137 1.01 36.37 -6.10
CA ALA A 137 2.16 37.28 -6.13
C ALA A 137 2.55 37.73 -7.56
N ALA A 138 2.11 37.00 -8.59
CA ALA A 138 2.33 37.35 -9.99
C ALA A 138 1.21 38.25 -10.56
N SER A 139 0.29 38.74 -9.71
CA SER A 139 -0.89 39.51 -10.11
C SER A 139 -1.83 38.74 -11.04
N ARG A 140 -1.98 37.44 -10.79
CA ARG A 140 -2.96 36.58 -11.47
C ARG A 140 -4.17 36.36 -10.59
N ALA A 141 -5.36 36.37 -11.18
CA ALA A 141 -6.57 35.94 -10.51
C ALA A 141 -6.58 34.41 -10.50
N VAL A 142 -6.64 33.80 -9.32
CA VAL A 142 -6.66 32.34 -9.14
C VAL A 142 -7.87 31.93 -8.31
N PHE A 143 -8.52 30.83 -8.68
CA PHE A 143 -9.68 30.30 -7.95
C PHE A 143 -9.75 28.78 -8.09
N CYS A 144 -10.37 28.11 -7.12
CA CYS A 144 -10.58 26.67 -7.16
C CYS A 144 -11.94 26.38 -7.79
N GLY A 145 -11.97 25.55 -8.83
CA GLY A 145 -13.22 25.09 -9.41
C GLY A 145 -13.93 24.06 -8.54
N PRO A 146 -15.23 23.81 -8.79
CA PRO A 146 -16.01 22.80 -8.06
C PRO A 146 -15.52 21.36 -8.31
N ASP A 147 -14.75 21.16 -9.38
CA ASP A 147 -14.04 19.92 -9.72
C ASP A 147 -12.72 19.75 -8.97
N GLY A 148 -12.34 20.73 -8.13
CA GLY A 148 -11.08 20.76 -7.41
C GLY A 148 -9.89 21.19 -8.28
N ALA A 149 -10.10 21.56 -9.54
CA ALA A 149 -9.05 22.03 -10.42
C ALA A 149 -8.71 23.51 -10.15
N LEU A 150 -7.45 23.88 -10.40
CA LEU A 150 -7.03 25.27 -10.33
C LEU A 150 -7.38 25.98 -11.64
N TYR A 151 -8.07 27.09 -11.54
CA TYR A 151 -8.28 28.03 -12.64
C TYR A 151 -7.50 29.29 -12.34
N CYS A 152 -6.88 29.87 -13.36
CA CYS A 152 -6.22 31.15 -13.20
C CYS A 152 -6.31 32.01 -14.46
N VAL A 153 -6.09 33.31 -14.29
CA VAL A 153 -6.09 34.30 -15.37
C VAL A 153 -4.89 35.23 -15.21
N ASP A 154 -4.07 35.30 -16.26
CA ASP A 154 -2.98 36.26 -16.36
C ASP A 154 -3.55 37.64 -16.71
N CYS A 155 -3.43 38.63 -15.82
CA CYS A 155 -4.06 39.94 -16.03
C CYS A 155 -3.42 40.82 -17.12
N GLY A 156 -2.31 40.38 -17.74
CA GLY A 156 -1.87 40.83 -19.07
C GLY A 156 -1.73 42.34 -19.28
N GLY A 157 -1.51 43.13 -18.23
CA GLY A 157 -1.45 44.60 -18.26
C GLY A 157 -2.32 45.29 -17.19
N GLY A 158 -3.33 44.59 -16.67
CA GLY A 158 -4.06 44.96 -15.46
C GLY A 158 -3.44 44.39 -14.18
N VAL A 159 -3.97 44.80 -13.03
CA VAL A 159 -3.62 44.23 -11.72
C VAL A 159 -4.77 43.34 -11.28
N CYS A 160 -4.47 42.16 -10.73
CA CYS A 160 -5.51 41.38 -10.08
C CYS A 160 -6.06 42.14 -8.86
N GLY A 161 -7.38 42.20 -8.73
CA GLY A 161 -8.06 42.83 -7.61
C GLY A 161 -9.52 42.43 -7.53
N LEU A 162 -10.31 43.23 -6.83
CA LEU A 162 -11.77 43.09 -6.77
C LEU A 162 -12.44 44.21 -7.56
N LYS A 163 -13.41 43.85 -8.38
CA LYS A 163 -14.33 44.80 -9.03
C LYS A 163 -15.74 44.45 -8.62
N ASP A 164 -16.45 45.41 -8.00
CA ASP A 164 -17.81 45.21 -7.49
C ASP A 164 -17.95 43.99 -6.53
N GLY A 165 -16.87 43.64 -5.83
CA GLY A 165 -16.80 42.51 -4.90
C GLY A 165 -16.44 41.16 -5.53
N GLU A 166 -16.17 41.12 -6.85
CA GLU A 166 -15.79 39.91 -7.59
C GLU A 166 -14.32 39.96 -8.03
N LEU A 167 -13.63 38.82 -8.02
CA LEU A 167 -12.24 38.69 -8.43
C LEU A 167 -12.09 39.01 -9.93
N ALA A 168 -11.32 40.03 -10.26
CA ALA A 168 -11.17 40.51 -11.63
C ALA A 168 -9.79 41.09 -11.90
N CYS A 169 -9.42 41.13 -13.18
CA CYS A 169 -8.30 41.94 -13.65
C CYS A 169 -8.77 43.37 -13.85
N VAL A 170 -8.27 44.30 -13.03
CA VAL A 170 -8.69 45.70 -13.01
C VAL A 170 -7.58 46.63 -13.53
N GLU A 171 -7.97 47.78 -14.05
CA GLU A 171 -7.03 48.84 -14.43
C GLU A 171 -6.67 49.68 -13.18
N GLY A 172 -5.43 49.61 -12.72
CA GLY A 172 -4.94 50.37 -11.55
C GLY A 172 -4.85 49.57 -10.24
N LYS A 173 -4.35 50.22 -9.17
CA LYS A 173 -4.01 49.60 -7.87
C LYS A 173 -5.16 49.66 -6.83
N GLU A 174 -6.42 49.58 -7.23
CA GLU A 174 -7.52 49.54 -6.25
C GLU A 174 -7.96 48.12 -5.97
N SER A 175 -7.23 47.47 -5.05
CA SER A 175 -7.74 46.63 -3.96
C SER A 175 -6.67 45.62 -3.55
N THR A 176 -6.05 45.87 -2.40
CA THR A 176 -5.09 44.96 -1.74
C THR A 176 -5.78 43.91 -0.87
N GLU A 177 -7.10 43.77 -0.97
CA GLU A 177 -7.90 42.96 -0.03
C GLU A 177 -8.22 41.53 -0.53
N ALA A 178 -7.85 41.20 -1.77
CA ALA A 178 -7.98 39.85 -2.31
C ALA A 178 -6.63 39.15 -2.50
N LEU A 179 -5.55 39.54 -1.80
CA LEU A 179 -4.32 38.74 -1.87
C LEU A 179 -4.56 37.35 -1.30
N CYS A 180 -3.97 36.33 -1.93
CA CYS A 180 -3.97 34.99 -1.41
C CYS A 180 -3.26 34.96 -0.06
N THR A 181 -4.04 34.97 1.03
CA THR A 181 -3.55 34.77 2.39
C THR A 181 -3.25 33.30 2.58
N GLY A 182 -2.06 32.91 2.12
CA GLY A 182 -1.68 31.52 1.91
C GLY A 182 -1.60 31.27 0.41
N GLY A 183 -0.50 31.68 -0.22
CA GLY A 183 -0.16 31.25 -1.59
C GLY A 183 0.03 29.73 -1.65
N PRO A 184 0.95 29.17 -2.45
CA PRO A 184 1.21 27.74 -2.37
C PRO A 184 1.74 27.45 -0.97
N CYS A 185 0.87 27.00 -0.08
CA CYS A 185 1.22 26.78 1.30
C CYS A 185 2.19 25.60 1.29
N VAL A 186 3.41 25.86 1.75
CA VAL A 186 4.46 24.85 1.79
C VAL A 186 4.19 23.97 3.01
N PRO A 187 3.82 22.68 2.83
CA PRO A 187 3.52 21.80 3.95
C PRO A 187 4.77 21.66 4.84
N ALA A 188 4.68 22.11 6.09
CA ALA A 188 5.77 22.11 7.05
C ALA A 188 5.96 20.73 7.70
N CYS A 189 6.24 19.72 6.88
CA CYS A 189 6.41 18.33 7.30
C CYS A 189 7.86 17.92 7.52
N HIS A 190 8.83 18.81 7.30
CA HIS A 190 10.22 18.49 7.57
C HIS A 190 10.39 18.19 9.06
N GLY A 191 10.88 16.99 9.40
CA GLY A 191 11.04 16.54 10.78
C GLY A 191 9.76 16.04 11.47
N LYS A 192 8.60 16.01 10.78
CA LYS A 192 7.34 15.44 11.31
C LYS A 192 7.02 14.09 10.68
N GLU A 193 6.52 13.16 11.48
CA GLU A 193 6.05 11.82 11.13
C GLU A 193 4.53 11.72 11.01
N CYS A 194 3.79 12.45 11.86
CA CYS A 194 2.35 12.66 11.78
C CYS A 194 1.98 14.10 12.20
N GLY A 195 0.74 14.54 11.98
CA GLY A 195 0.21 15.82 12.49
C GLY A 195 -0.07 16.87 11.41
N PRO A 196 -0.58 18.07 11.75
CA PRO A 196 -0.95 19.07 10.76
C PRO A 196 0.27 19.63 10.02
N ASP A 197 0.09 19.88 8.73
CA ASP A 197 1.14 20.44 7.86
C ASP A 197 1.20 21.98 7.84
N GLY A 198 0.28 22.64 8.57
CA GLY A 198 0.18 24.10 8.60
C GLY A 198 -0.60 24.71 7.44
N CYS A 199 -1.08 23.88 6.51
CA CYS A 199 -1.77 24.25 5.28
C CYS A 199 -3.19 23.69 5.21
N GLY A 200 -3.70 23.12 6.30
CA GLY A 200 -4.99 22.44 6.33
C GLY A 200 -4.91 20.96 5.91
N GLY A 201 -3.71 20.46 5.57
CA GLY A 201 -3.42 19.04 5.38
C GLY A 201 -2.72 18.39 6.58
N VAL A 202 -2.26 17.15 6.38
CA VAL A 202 -1.57 16.36 7.42
C VAL A 202 -0.25 15.76 6.90
N CYS A 203 0.78 15.81 7.74
CA CYS A 203 2.10 15.24 7.53
C CYS A 203 2.14 13.76 7.89
N GLY A 204 1.51 12.89 7.09
CA GLY A 204 1.49 11.45 7.39
C GLY A 204 0.49 11.06 8.48
N VAL A 205 0.37 9.76 8.72
CA VAL A 205 -0.55 9.16 9.70
C VAL A 205 0.20 8.14 10.54
N CYS A 206 -0.05 8.15 11.85
CA CYS A 206 0.59 7.22 12.76
C CYS A 206 -0.04 5.80 12.59
N LYS A 207 0.76 4.74 12.80
CA LYS A 207 0.26 3.35 12.79
C LYS A 207 -0.77 3.13 13.89
N GLU A 208 -1.56 2.06 13.78
CA GLU A 208 -2.60 1.72 14.74
C GLU A 208 -2.06 1.71 16.19
N GLY A 209 -2.75 2.43 17.08
CA GLY A 209 -2.34 2.61 18.49
C GLY A 209 -1.25 3.62 18.78
N ALA A 210 -0.63 4.22 17.77
CA ALA A 210 0.23 5.37 17.95
C ALA A 210 -0.58 6.67 17.85
N VAL A 211 -0.28 7.62 18.72
CA VAL A 211 -0.88 8.96 18.75
C VAL A 211 0.14 9.97 18.23
N CYS A 212 -0.34 10.95 17.48
CA CYS A 212 0.50 12.05 17.04
C CYS A 212 0.73 13.02 18.20
N GLU A 213 1.96 13.13 18.68
CA GLU A 213 2.34 14.08 19.73
C GLU A 213 3.59 14.84 19.28
N ASP A 214 3.51 16.17 19.22
CA ASP A 214 4.59 17.06 18.75
C ASP A 214 5.21 16.67 17.40
N GLY A 215 4.36 16.22 16.47
CA GLY A 215 4.78 15.83 15.13
C GLY A 215 5.44 14.45 15.06
N ARG A 216 5.42 13.66 16.14
CA ARG A 216 6.02 12.32 16.18
C ARG A 216 4.98 11.27 16.55
N CYS A 217 5.06 10.08 15.94
CA CYS A 217 4.26 8.97 16.38
C CYS A 217 4.76 8.51 17.76
N ARG A 218 3.95 8.71 18.80
CA ARG A 218 4.21 8.10 20.11
C ARG A 218 3.27 6.93 20.32
N CYS A 219 3.88 5.79 20.59
CA CYS A 219 3.16 4.58 20.92
C CYS A 219 2.54 4.73 22.31
N ASN A 220 1.21 4.75 22.37
CA ASN A 220 0.49 4.60 23.62
C ASN A 220 0.23 3.10 23.86
N ALA A 221 1.31 2.37 24.12
CA ALA A 221 1.24 0.94 24.43
C ALA A 221 0.50 0.76 25.75
N SER A 222 -0.62 0.03 25.72
CA SER A 222 -1.36 -0.30 26.93
C SER A 222 -0.97 -1.70 27.42
N CYS A 223 -0.45 -1.75 28.65
CA CYS A 223 -0.29 -2.97 29.43
C CYS A 223 -1.23 -3.01 30.62
N LYS A 224 -2.28 -2.19 30.59
CA LYS A 224 -3.26 -2.16 31.66
C LYS A 224 -3.87 -3.57 31.77
N ASP A 225 -3.75 -4.14 32.96
CA ASP A 225 -4.22 -5.48 33.32
C ASP A 225 -3.51 -6.64 32.60
N LYS A 226 -2.27 -6.43 32.11
CA LYS A 226 -1.43 -7.50 31.53
C LYS A 226 -0.06 -7.61 32.23
N GLU A 227 0.26 -8.80 32.71
CA GLU A 227 1.58 -9.18 33.22
C GLU A 227 2.57 -9.58 32.11
N CYS A 228 2.06 -10.10 31.00
CA CYS A 228 2.85 -10.63 29.90
C CYS A 228 2.13 -10.50 28.54
N GLY A 229 2.83 -10.79 27.45
CA GLY A 229 2.24 -10.86 26.11
C GLY A 229 2.33 -9.54 25.32
N PRO A 230 1.74 -9.46 24.12
CA PRO A 230 1.91 -8.33 23.23
C PRO A 230 1.26 -7.05 23.77
N ALA A 231 2.02 -5.95 23.69
CA ALA A 231 1.55 -4.61 23.95
C ALA A 231 0.80 -4.10 22.71
N ALA A 232 -0.52 -4.03 22.82
CA ALA A 232 -1.38 -3.50 21.77
C ALA A 232 -1.64 -2.00 22.02
N PRO A 233 -1.86 -1.21 20.95
CA PRO A 233 -1.97 -1.64 19.55
C PRO A 233 -0.66 -1.51 18.73
N CYS A 234 0.36 -0.80 19.22
CA CYS A 234 1.54 -0.41 18.44
C CYS A 234 2.71 -1.41 18.44
N GLY A 235 2.51 -2.65 18.92
CA GLY A 235 3.54 -3.69 19.00
C GLY A 235 4.50 -3.53 20.17
N GLY A 236 5.17 -4.61 20.57
CA GLY A 236 5.99 -4.71 21.79
C GLY A 236 5.45 -5.76 22.76
N THR A 237 6.02 -5.88 23.96
CA THR A 237 5.58 -6.86 24.98
C THR A 237 5.42 -6.23 26.36
N CYS A 238 4.35 -6.54 27.08
CA CYS A 238 4.08 -6.06 28.46
C CYS A 238 4.93 -6.73 29.53
N GLY A 239 5.63 -7.81 29.19
CA GLY A 239 6.49 -8.57 30.09
C GLY A 239 6.70 -10.00 29.60
N TYR A 240 7.46 -10.77 30.37
CA TYR A 240 7.67 -12.21 30.18
C TYR A 240 7.46 -12.96 31.49
N CYS A 241 6.95 -14.18 31.40
CA CYS A 241 6.69 -15.01 32.57
C CYS A 241 7.97 -15.64 33.10
N LYS A 242 8.16 -15.58 34.43
CA LYS A 242 9.29 -16.21 35.14
C LYS A 242 8.86 -17.52 35.78
N GLY A 243 9.83 -18.42 36.00
CA GLY A 243 9.60 -19.68 36.72
C GLY A 243 8.78 -20.72 35.93
N GLY A 244 9.03 -20.86 34.63
CA GLY A 244 8.40 -21.89 33.78
C GLY A 244 6.92 -21.68 33.47
N LYS A 245 6.34 -20.55 33.89
CA LYS A 245 4.95 -20.15 33.59
C LYS A 245 4.80 -19.75 32.11
N VAL A 246 3.61 -19.96 31.57
CA VAL A 246 3.23 -19.57 30.20
C VAL A 246 2.30 -18.36 30.23
N CYS A 247 2.35 -17.54 29.18
CA CYS A 247 1.49 -16.37 29.06
C CYS A 247 0.16 -16.75 28.39
N VAL A 248 -0.93 -16.64 29.13
CA VAL A 248 -2.29 -16.91 28.63
C VAL A 248 -3.15 -15.69 28.95
N ASP A 249 -3.79 -15.10 27.93
CA ASP A 249 -4.63 -13.91 28.06
C ASP A 249 -4.03 -12.77 28.88
N GLY A 250 -2.72 -12.54 28.71
CA GLY A 250 -1.98 -11.49 29.40
C GLY A 250 -1.53 -11.80 30.82
N HIS A 251 -1.77 -13.02 31.32
CA HIS A 251 -1.45 -13.44 32.69
C HIS A 251 -0.46 -14.61 32.71
N CYS A 252 0.41 -14.64 33.73
CA CYS A 252 1.37 -15.72 33.88
C CYS A 252 0.78 -16.90 34.68
N VAL A 253 0.42 -17.96 33.97
CA VAL A 253 -0.17 -19.17 34.55
C VAL A 253 0.83 -20.34 34.50
N LEU A 254 0.71 -21.29 35.43
CA LEU A 254 1.50 -22.52 35.35
C LEU A 254 1.05 -23.31 34.12
N PRO A 255 1.97 -23.91 33.35
CA PRO A 255 1.57 -24.84 32.30
C PRO A 255 0.76 -25.97 32.93
N PRO A 256 -0.26 -26.51 32.22
CA PRO A 256 -0.96 -27.69 32.69
C PRO A 256 0.06 -28.79 33.01
N PRO A 257 -0.14 -29.57 34.09
CA PRO A 257 0.76 -30.68 34.38
C PRO A 257 0.82 -31.54 33.12
N GLU A 258 2.04 -31.76 32.60
CA GLU A 258 2.25 -32.70 31.52
C GLU A 258 1.57 -33.99 31.97
N VAL A 259 0.50 -34.37 31.28
CA VAL A 259 -0.03 -35.70 31.40
C VAL A 259 1.11 -36.54 30.83
N THR A 260 1.92 -37.09 31.72
CA THR A 260 2.68 -38.28 31.39
C THR A 260 1.61 -39.31 31.09
N GLU A 261 1.15 -39.34 29.86
CA GLU A 261 0.47 -40.50 29.31
C GLU A 261 1.51 -41.60 29.51
N ASP A 262 1.34 -42.34 30.61
CA ASP A 262 2.06 -43.56 30.89
C ASP A 262 1.86 -44.41 29.64
N VAL A 263 2.83 -44.41 28.73
CA VAL A 263 2.84 -45.28 27.57
C VAL A 263 2.85 -46.68 28.15
N PRO A 264 1.74 -47.44 28.08
CA PRO A 264 1.74 -48.77 28.65
C PRO A 264 2.75 -49.60 27.87
N ASP A 265 3.65 -50.23 28.62
CA ASP A 265 4.68 -51.14 28.14
C ASP A 265 4.03 -52.20 27.23
N ALA A 266 4.30 -52.09 25.92
CA ALA A 266 3.79 -53.01 24.93
C ALA A 266 4.65 -54.28 24.92
N SER A 267 4.48 -55.12 25.94
CA SER A 267 4.81 -56.54 25.84
C SER A 267 3.55 -57.35 26.12
N GLU A 268 2.93 -57.83 25.03
CA GLU A 268 2.21 -59.11 24.83
C GLU A 268 1.07 -58.86 23.83
N GLY A 269 1.24 -59.35 22.58
CA GLY A 269 0.14 -59.48 21.63
C GLY A 269 -0.81 -60.63 22.01
N PRO A 270 -1.83 -61.01 21.20
CA PRO A 270 -1.87 -60.84 19.74
C PRO A 270 -3.26 -60.50 19.13
N LEU A 271 -3.23 -60.42 17.78
CA LEU A 271 -4.28 -60.69 16.79
C LEU A 271 -4.93 -59.50 16.07
N ALA A 272 -4.89 -59.64 14.74
CA ALA A 272 -5.24 -58.69 13.69
C ALA A 272 -6.73 -58.31 13.64
N ASP A 273 -7.06 -57.11 13.15
CA ASP A 273 -7.52 -56.92 11.75
C ASP A 273 -7.83 -55.44 11.41
N LYS A 274 -7.22 -55.00 10.30
CA LYS A 274 -7.59 -54.01 9.27
C LYS A 274 -8.35 -52.68 9.54
N VAL A 275 -7.99 -51.77 8.62
CA VAL A 275 -8.62 -50.51 8.15
C VAL A 275 -8.11 -49.27 8.90
N GLY A 276 -7.41 -48.29 8.33
CA GLY A 276 -7.15 -47.91 6.95
C GLY A 276 -7.29 -46.38 6.84
N GLY A 277 -6.18 -45.66 6.68
CA GLY A 277 -6.20 -44.20 6.52
C GLY A 277 -4.80 -43.58 6.48
N SER A 278 -4.34 -43.22 5.28
CA SER A 278 -3.00 -42.72 4.96
C SER A 278 -2.66 -41.40 5.66
N GLY A 279 -1.59 -41.42 6.47
CA GLY A 279 -0.80 -40.25 6.82
C GLY A 279 0.28 -39.99 5.76
N CYS A 280 0.38 -38.75 5.30
CA CYS A 280 1.40 -38.29 4.35
C CYS A 280 2.78 -38.23 5.04
N MET A 281 3.75 -38.92 4.44
CA MET A 281 5.16 -38.91 4.85
C MET A 281 5.78 -37.52 4.65
N ALA A 282 6.37 -36.98 5.73
CA ALA A 282 7.34 -35.91 5.66
C ALA A 282 8.63 -36.42 5.00
N GLN A 283 9.03 -35.80 3.89
CA GLN A 283 10.28 -36.11 3.19
C GLN A 283 11.45 -35.47 3.94
N SER A 284 12.38 -36.32 4.37
CA SER A 284 13.69 -35.93 4.88
C SER A 284 14.67 -35.75 3.71
N SER A 285 15.44 -34.67 3.79
CA SER A 285 16.43 -34.21 2.81
C SER A 285 17.53 -35.23 2.52
N PRO A 286 18.00 -35.40 1.27
CA PRO A 286 19.25 -36.08 1.00
C PRO A 286 20.42 -35.10 1.10
N SER A 287 21.41 -35.48 1.92
CA SER A 287 22.73 -34.85 2.00
C SER A 287 23.49 -35.07 0.69
N LEU A 288 23.84 -33.99 0.00
CA LEU A 288 24.63 -34.02 -1.23
C LEU A 288 26.13 -33.96 -0.90
N LEU A 289 26.81 -35.10 -1.00
CA LEU A 289 28.27 -35.23 -1.00
C LEU A 289 28.82 -34.68 -2.32
N LEU A 290 29.41 -33.49 -2.30
CA LEU A 290 30.14 -32.91 -3.43
C LEU A 290 31.64 -33.18 -3.30
N LEU A 291 32.14 -34.02 -4.20
CA LEU A 291 33.54 -34.36 -4.42
C LEU A 291 34.31 -33.14 -4.97
N LEU A 292 35.42 -32.80 -4.33
CA LEU A 292 36.41 -31.83 -4.80
C LEU A 292 37.26 -32.42 -5.94
N PRO A 293 37.63 -31.63 -6.98
CA PRO A 293 38.79 -31.93 -7.80
C PRO A 293 39.98 -31.01 -7.48
N LEU A 294 41.17 -31.61 -7.52
CA LEU A 294 42.51 -31.05 -7.27
C LEU A 294 42.87 -29.88 -8.21
N PRO A 295 43.74 -28.94 -7.78
CA PRO A 295 44.23 -27.87 -8.62
C PRO A 295 45.36 -28.34 -9.56
N TYR A 296 45.16 -28.15 -10.86
CA TYR A 296 46.16 -28.39 -11.89
C TYR A 296 47.12 -27.19 -11.99
N LEU A 297 48.36 -27.38 -11.53
CA LEU A 297 49.47 -26.44 -11.71
C LEU A 297 49.77 -26.25 -13.21
N ARG A 298 49.58 -25.04 -13.74
CA ARG A 298 50.18 -24.64 -15.02
C ARG A 298 51.39 -23.74 -14.79
N ARG A 299 52.55 -24.32 -15.11
CA ARG A 299 53.89 -23.73 -15.12
C ARG A 299 53.98 -22.58 -16.13
N ARG A 300 54.70 -21.52 -15.72
CA ARG A 300 55.23 -20.44 -16.55
C ARG A 300 55.98 -20.97 -17.78
N ARG A 301 55.75 -20.36 -18.94
CA ARG A 301 56.77 -19.75 -19.81
C ARG A 301 56.13 -18.57 -20.53
#